data_AF-A0A7V9UX69-F1
#
_entry.id   AF-A0A7V9UX69-F1
#
_cell.length_a   1.000
_cell.length_b   1.000
_cell.length_c   1.000
_cell.angle_alpha   90.00
_cell.angle_beta   90.00
_cell.angle_gamma   90.00
#
_symmetry.space_group_name_H-M   'P 1'
#
loop_
_entity.id
_entity.type
_entity.pdbx_description
1 polymer ?
#
loop_
_entity_poly.entity_id
_entity_poly.type
_entity_poly.pdbx_seq_one_letter_code
_entity_poly.pdbx_strand_id
1 'polypeptide(L)'
;TNFNHIWQVGAIETNKKYRLSFWLKTENLKSAGTPTLEVVNAGDDKIITGSKPFPTGSNNWQEITLEFATPENSEGIYIRTARAYCGDVCPIAGTFWIDDFRIGEQ
;
A
#
# COMPACT_ATOMS: atom_id res chain seq x y z
N THR A 1 11.13 -2.60 -12.61
CA THR A 1 9.78 -2.63 -13.21
C THR A 1 8.84 -1.93 -12.26
N ASN A 2 8.22 -0.81 -12.64
CA ASN A 2 7.31 -0.07 -11.76
C ASN A 2 5.98 -0.83 -11.66
N PHE A 3 5.58 -1.26 -10.46
CA PHE A 3 4.34 -2.02 -10.22
C PHE A 3 3.27 -1.12 -9.59
N ASN A 4 3.03 0.08 -10.13
CA ASN A 4 2.06 1.04 -9.60
C ASN A 4 0.69 0.87 -10.30
N HIS A 5 0.13 -0.34 -10.27
CA HIS A 5 -1.10 -0.66 -11.02
C HIS A 5 -2.36 -0.02 -10.41
N ILE A 6 -2.33 0.24 -9.10
CA ILE A 6 -3.36 1.02 -8.39
C ILE A 6 -2.64 2.23 -7.80
N TRP A 7 -3.19 3.42 -8.08
CA TRP A 7 -2.64 4.69 -7.64
C TRP A 7 -3.78 5.68 -7.40
N GLN A 8 -3.81 6.28 -6.22
CA GLN A 8 -4.79 7.30 -5.87
C GLN A 8 -4.12 8.44 -5.10
N VAL A 9 -4.49 9.68 -5.46
CA VAL A 9 -4.11 10.89 -4.73
C VAL A 9 -5.10 11.13 -3.61
N GLY A 10 -4.60 11.39 -2.40
CA GLY A 10 -5.38 11.84 -1.26
C GLY A 10 -4.92 13.21 -0.77
N ALA A 11 -5.86 14.14 -0.60
CA ALA A 11 -5.61 15.40 0.08
C ALA A 11 -5.54 15.15 1.60
N ILE A 12 -4.50 15.69 2.23
CA ILE A 12 -4.20 15.57 3.66
C ILE A 12 -3.50 16.85 4.14
N GLU A 13 -3.45 17.06 5.44
CA GLU A 13 -2.72 18.17 6.06
C GLU A 13 -1.30 17.75 6.41
N THR A 14 -0.36 18.70 6.34
CA THR A 14 1.04 18.55 6.81
C THR A 14 1.11 18.41 8.33
N ASN A 15 2.10 17.68 8.85
CA ASN A 15 2.36 17.53 10.29
C ASN A 15 1.19 16.95 11.10
N LYS A 16 0.37 16.11 10.47
CA LYS A 16 -0.76 15.43 11.11
C LYS A 16 -0.55 13.93 11.15
N LYS A 17 -1.22 13.28 12.09
CA LYS A 17 -1.23 11.82 12.22
C LYS A 17 -2.50 11.28 11.59
N TYR A 18 -2.35 10.27 10.74
CA TYR A 18 -3.45 9.63 10.04
C TYR A 18 -3.48 8.14 10.31
N ARG A 19 -4.67 7.56 10.22
CA ARG A 19 -4.90 6.12 10.14
C ARG A 19 -5.53 5.83 8.78
N LEU A 20 -4.88 4.97 8.00
CA LEU A 20 -5.44 4.38 6.79
C LEU A 20 -5.85 2.94 7.11
N SER A 21 -7.09 2.55 6.80
CA SER A 21 -7.49 1.15 6.77
C SER A 21 -8.08 0.75 5.41
N PHE A 22 -7.97 -0.53 5.09
CA PHE A 22 -8.53 -1.14 3.89
C PHE A 22 -8.66 -2.65 4.10
N TRP A 23 -9.57 -3.28 3.37
CA TRP A 23 -9.73 -4.73 3.38
C TRP A 23 -8.89 -5.37 2.29
N LEU A 24 -8.30 -6.53 2.58
CA LEU A 24 -7.48 -7.31 1.66
C LEU A 24 -8.00 -8.75 1.59
N LYS A 25 -8.18 -9.27 0.38
CA LYS A 25 -8.39 -10.69 0.10
C LYS A 25 -7.36 -11.17 -0.91
N THR A 26 -6.89 -12.40 -0.78
CA THR A 26 -6.02 -13.04 -1.77
C THR A 26 -6.59 -14.38 -2.22
N GLU A 27 -6.34 -14.76 -3.46
CA GLU A 27 -6.68 -16.05 -4.03
C GLU A 27 -5.51 -16.60 -4.82
N ASN A 28 -4.99 -17.75 -4.39
CA ASN A 28 -3.86 -18.44 -5.00
C ASN A 28 -2.64 -17.54 -5.25
N LEU A 29 -2.43 -16.52 -4.42
CA LEU A 29 -1.36 -15.55 -4.60
C LEU A 29 0.01 -16.20 -4.36
N LYS A 30 0.87 -16.21 -5.38
CA LYS A 30 2.18 -16.84 -5.33
C LYS A 30 3.22 -15.92 -5.95
N SER A 31 4.21 -15.54 -5.15
CA SER A 31 5.40 -14.81 -5.59
C SER A 31 6.48 -14.85 -4.50
N ALA A 32 7.74 -14.73 -4.89
CA ALA A 32 8.83 -14.46 -3.93
C ALA A 32 8.88 -12.99 -3.46
N GLY A 33 8.12 -12.10 -4.12
CA GLY A 33 7.90 -10.72 -3.71
C GLY A 33 6.43 -10.37 -3.93
N THR A 34 5.57 -10.71 -2.97
CA THR A 34 4.14 -10.38 -3.06
C THR A 34 3.92 -8.87 -2.94
N PRO A 35 2.77 -8.35 -3.42
CA PRO A 35 2.50 -6.92 -3.37
C PRO A 35 2.44 -6.37 -1.96
N THR A 36 2.75 -5.09 -1.82
CA THR A 36 2.49 -4.25 -0.64
C THR A 36 1.60 -3.09 -1.04
N LEU A 37 1.00 -2.43 -0.06
CA LEU A 37 0.41 -1.10 -0.22
C LEU A 37 1.31 -0.07 0.46
N GLU A 38 1.70 0.98 -0.26
CA GLU A 38 2.53 2.07 0.23
C GLU A 38 1.74 3.37 0.30
N VAL A 39 1.99 4.14 1.36
CA VAL A 39 1.65 5.56 1.45
C VAL A 39 2.92 6.34 1.18
N VAL A 40 2.87 7.19 0.17
CA VAL A 40 4.03 7.91 -0.36
C VAL A 40 3.75 9.40 -0.32
N ASN A 41 4.74 10.19 0.08
CA ASN A 41 4.64 11.65 0.03
C ASN A 41 4.59 12.12 -1.42
N ALA A 42 3.56 12.89 -1.78
CA ALA A 42 3.44 13.41 -3.13
C ALA A 42 4.48 14.48 -3.47
N GLY A 43 5.08 15.14 -2.47
CA GLY A 43 6.05 16.22 -2.70
C GLY A 43 7.46 15.75 -3.06
N ASP A 44 7.88 14.55 -2.65
CA ASP A 44 9.23 14.04 -2.89
C ASP A 44 9.32 12.53 -3.18
N ASP A 45 8.18 11.87 -3.43
CA ASP A 45 8.05 10.44 -3.73
C ASP A 45 8.64 9.48 -2.67
N LYS A 46 8.92 9.98 -1.46
CA LYS A 46 9.41 9.13 -0.37
C LYS A 46 8.27 8.34 0.27
N ILE A 47 8.55 7.06 0.55
CA ILE A 47 7.64 6.20 1.29
C ILE A 47 7.52 6.72 2.73
N ILE A 48 6.29 7.02 3.15
CA ILE A 48 5.96 7.41 4.53
C ILE A 48 5.73 6.15 5.37
N THR A 49 4.93 5.21 4.84
CA THR A 49 4.66 3.91 5.47
C THR A 49 4.23 2.88 4.42
N GLY A 50 4.23 1.60 4.79
CA GLY A 50 3.78 0.52 3.93
C GLY A 50 3.23 -0.66 4.73
N SER A 51 2.33 -1.41 4.10
CA SER A 51 1.84 -2.67 4.66
C SER A 51 2.94 -3.73 4.71
N LYS A 52 2.69 -4.78 5.50
CA LYS A 52 3.39 -6.05 5.28
C LYS A 52 3.10 -6.57 3.85
N PRO A 53 3.99 -7.39 3.27
CA PRO A 53 3.70 -8.09 2.02
C PRO A 53 2.38 -8.87 2.14
N PHE A 54 1.57 -8.83 1.08
CA PHE A 54 0.29 -9.52 1.05
C PHE A 54 0.50 -11.03 1.25
N PRO A 55 -0.36 -11.69 2.03
CA PRO A 55 -0.18 -13.10 2.36
C PRO A 55 -0.35 -13.97 1.12
N THR A 56 0.55 -14.94 0.96
CA THR A 56 0.47 -15.94 -0.11
C THR A 56 -0.72 -16.88 0.08
N GLY A 57 -1.12 -17.56 -0.99
CA GLY A 57 -2.22 -18.50 -1.00
C GLY A 57 -3.58 -17.82 -1.11
N SER A 58 -4.60 -18.43 -0.53
CA SER A 58 -5.96 -17.92 -0.50
C SER A 58 -6.31 -17.53 0.92
N ASN A 59 -6.57 -16.24 1.13
CA ASN A 59 -6.89 -15.68 2.44
C ASN A 59 -8.18 -14.89 2.30
N ASN A 60 -9.12 -15.11 3.23
CA ASN A 60 -10.37 -14.37 3.23
C ASN A 60 -10.11 -12.89 3.58
N TRP A 61 -11.14 -12.06 3.42
CA TRP A 61 -11.07 -10.63 3.74
C TRP A 61 -10.51 -10.38 5.14
N GLN A 62 -9.46 -9.59 5.21
CA GLN A 62 -8.83 -9.14 6.45
C GLN A 62 -8.58 -7.63 6.38
N GLU A 63 -8.84 -6.92 7.46
CA GLU A 63 -8.57 -5.49 7.53
C GLU A 63 -7.07 -5.26 7.80
N ILE A 64 -6.47 -4.38 7.01
CA ILE A 64 -5.11 -3.89 7.20
C ILE A 64 -5.21 -2.44 7.65
N THR A 65 -4.39 -2.07 8.64
CA THR A 65 -4.33 -0.70 9.15
C THR A 65 -2.89 -0.19 9.14
N LEU A 66 -2.69 1.01 8.61
CA LEU A 66 -1.42 1.73 8.59
C LEU A 66 -1.59 3.04 9.35
N GLU A 67 -0.70 3.28 10.30
CA GLU A 67 -0.60 4.56 11.01
C GLU A 67 0.63 5.30 10.49
N PHE A 68 0.49 6.61 10.24
CA PHE A 68 1.60 7.43 9.78
C PHE A 68 1.43 8.89 10.15
N ALA A 69 2.55 9.64 10.11
CA ALA A 69 2.57 11.08 10.24
C ALA A 69 3.04 11.71 8.92
N THR A 70 2.45 12.83 8.55
CA THR A 70 2.75 13.52 7.29
C THR A 70 3.92 14.47 7.48
N PRO A 71 4.91 14.48 6.57
CA PRO A 71 6.06 15.37 6.70
C PRO A 71 5.68 16.84 6.47
N GLU A 72 6.57 17.76 6.86
CA GLU A 72 6.36 19.21 6.72
C GLU A 72 6.17 19.65 5.26
N ASN A 73 6.80 18.95 4.32
CA ASN A 73 6.73 19.22 2.88
C ASN A 73 5.62 18.41 2.17
N SER A 74 4.60 17.96 2.90
CA SER A 74 3.54 17.11 2.36
C SER A 74 2.40 17.92 1.73
N GLU A 75 2.37 18.00 0.40
CA GLU A 75 1.25 18.60 -0.34
C GLU A 75 0.12 17.59 -0.64
N GLY A 76 0.30 16.33 -0.23
CA GLY A 76 -0.64 15.23 -0.43
C GLY A 76 0.04 13.87 -0.28
N ILE A 77 -0.73 12.80 -0.41
CA ILE A 77 -0.19 11.43 -0.47
C ILE A 77 -0.61 10.71 -1.74
N TYR A 78 0.23 9.77 -2.14
CA TYR A 78 -0.15 8.67 -3.02
C TYR A 78 -0.35 7.40 -2.21
N ILE A 79 -1.45 6.72 -2.47
CA ILE A 79 -1.64 5.33 -2.06
C ILE A 79 -1.40 4.48 -3.29
N ARG A 80 -0.40 3.59 -3.24
CA ARG A 80 -0.03 2.76 -4.39
C ARG A 80 0.27 1.32 -4.02
N THR A 81 0.10 0.42 -4.97
CA THR A 81 0.70 -0.91 -4.86
C THR A 81 2.19 -0.84 -5.18
N ALA A 82 2.98 -1.67 -4.51
CA ALA A 82 4.41 -1.85 -4.77
C ALA A 82 4.81 -3.32 -4.60
N ARG A 83 6.05 -3.65 -4.95
CA ARG A 83 6.64 -4.98 -4.75
C ARG A 83 8.11 -4.83 -4.38
N ALA A 84 8.54 -5.54 -3.35
CA ALA A 84 9.96 -5.65 -3.05
C ALA A 84 10.69 -6.39 -4.18
N TYR A 85 11.92 -5.99 -4.46
CA TYR A 85 12.77 -6.70 -5.41
C TYR A 85 13.01 -8.14 -4.92
N CYS A 86 12.76 -9.13 -5.79
CA CYS A 86 12.93 -10.55 -5.46
C CYS A 86 13.85 -11.30 -6.45
N GLY A 87 14.74 -10.57 -7.12
CA GLY A 87 15.60 -11.07 -8.21
C GLY A 87 15.11 -10.62 -9.59
N ASP A 88 15.96 -10.83 -10.61
CA ASP A 88 15.66 -10.46 -12.00
C ASP A 88 14.44 -11.18 -12.55
N VAL A 89 14.19 -12.41 -12.07
CA VAL A 89 13.03 -13.23 -12.41
C VAL A 89 12.13 -13.36 -11.18
N CYS A 90 11.13 -12.48 -11.10
CA CYS A 90 10.24 -12.35 -9.94
C CYS A 90 8.76 -12.56 -10.33
N PRO A 91 8.37 -13.77 -10.79
CA PRO A 91 7.02 -14.03 -11.26
C PRO A 91 5.98 -13.88 -10.15
N ILE A 92 4.77 -13.54 -10.56
CA ILE A 92 3.60 -13.42 -9.69
C ILE A 92 2.40 -14.05 -10.40
N ALA A 93 1.63 -14.85 -9.66
CA ALA A 93 0.39 -15.46 -10.12
C ALA A 93 -0.67 -15.41 -9.02
N GLY A 94 -1.94 -15.50 -9.43
CA GLY A 94 -3.09 -15.40 -8.54
C GLY A 94 -3.74 -14.01 -8.58
N THR A 95 -4.62 -13.78 -7.61
CA THR A 95 -5.44 -12.56 -7.53
C THR A 95 -5.40 -12.00 -6.11
N PHE A 96 -5.47 -10.68 -6.01
CA PHE A 96 -5.81 -10.01 -4.76
C PHE A 96 -6.88 -8.96 -5.02
N TRP A 97 -7.66 -8.66 -3.99
CA TRP A 97 -8.63 -7.58 -3.97
C TRP A 97 -8.35 -6.70 -2.78
N ILE A 98 -8.49 -5.39 -2.99
CA ILE A 98 -8.43 -4.38 -1.94
C ILE A 98 -9.70 -3.55 -2.03
N ASP A 99 -10.33 -3.26 -0.90
CA ASP A 99 -11.61 -2.56 -0.87
C ASP A 99 -11.79 -1.77 0.44
N ASP A 100 -12.83 -0.94 0.49
CA ASP A 100 -13.27 -0.22 1.69
C ASP A 100 -12.17 0.66 2.32
N PHE A 101 -11.44 1.38 1.47
CA PHE A 101 -10.43 2.35 1.91
C PHE A 101 -11.04 3.43 2.81
N ARG A 102 -10.46 3.62 3.99
CA ARG A 102 -10.83 4.67 4.94
C ARG A 102 -9.57 5.36 5.44
N ILE A 103 -9.57 6.69 5.37
CA ILE A 103 -8.50 7.50 5.93
C ILE A 103 -9.10 8.57 6.84
N GLY A 104 -8.48 8.79 7.98
CA GLY A 104 -8.89 9.82 8.94
C GLY A 104 -7.73 10.27 9.81
N GLU A 105 -7.81 11.51 10.28
CA GLU A 105 -6.91 12.01 11.32
C GLU A 105 -7.11 11.19 12.60
N GLN A 106 -6.02 10.99 13.35
CA GLN A 106 -6.04 10.27 14.64
C GLN A 106 -6.49 11.17 15.80
#